data_AF-A0A1L9NL14-F1
#
_entry.id   AF-A0A1L9NL14-F1
#
_cell.length_a   1.000
_cell.length_b   1.000
_cell.length_c   1.000
_cell.angle_alpha   90.00
_cell.angle_beta   90.00
_cell.angle_gamma   90.00
#
_symmetry.space_group_name_H-M   'P 1'
#
loop_
_entity.id
_entity.type
_entity.pdbx_description
1 polymer ?
#
loop_
_entity_poly.entity_id
_entity_poly.type
_entity_poly.pdbx_seq_one_letter_code
_entity_poly.pdbx_strand_id
1 'polypeptide(L)'
;MTPSNQSQQDMLTERWSDPCARLTMVLYPWHILNGRHNFLRRALLGYPKARKIYTCQQEADFGETFDSEYRTTGFSRPLQNPCNGHVYCDHVQQHLQSWSDTSLSTLWWFLSPAVLQYAASGSIEEEMEQHLVEQLSVTIATTYSKGLVSEMSWLIAHACQHALQVNYLFEAAMFGSLLDDGNLQGKLDRG
;
A
#
# COMPACT_ATOMS: atom_id res chain seq x y z
N MET A 1 -15.61 24.93 30.75
CA MET A 1 -14.81 24.86 29.51
C MET A 1 -15.48 23.84 28.62
N THR A 2 -16.13 24.33 27.57
CA THR A 2 -16.74 23.51 26.51
C THR A 2 -15.65 22.76 25.75
N PRO A 3 -15.85 21.48 25.36
CA PRO A 3 -14.92 20.81 24.47
C PRO A 3 -14.93 21.57 23.14
N SER A 4 -13.76 21.97 22.64
CA SER A 4 -13.65 22.61 21.34
C SER A 4 -14.12 21.63 20.26
N ASN A 5 -14.95 22.12 19.34
CA ASN A 5 -15.38 21.45 18.11
C ASN A 5 -14.22 21.26 17.11
N GLN A 6 -13.04 20.87 17.59
CA GLN A 6 -11.83 20.68 16.78
C GLN A 6 -11.75 19.27 16.17
N SER A 7 -12.67 18.36 16.51
CA SER A 7 -12.49 16.95 16.21
C SER A 7 -12.99 16.48 14.85
N GLN A 8 -13.58 17.31 13.99
CA GLN A 8 -14.15 16.85 12.70
C GLN A 8 -13.49 17.44 11.45
N GLN A 9 -12.94 18.65 11.50
CA GLN A 9 -12.25 19.24 10.35
C GLN A 9 -10.81 18.73 10.23
N ASP A 10 -10.11 18.55 11.35
CA ASP A 10 -8.75 17.98 11.37
C ASP A 10 -8.74 16.52 10.86
N MET A 11 -9.83 15.78 11.08
CA MET A 11 -10.01 14.41 10.59
C MET A 11 -10.07 14.28 9.05
N LEU A 12 -10.35 15.34 8.29
CA LEU A 12 -10.36 15.27 6.82
C LEU A 12 -9.02 15.69 6.20
N THR A 13 -8.17 16.38 6.96
CA THR A 13 -6.85 16.83 6.50
C THR A 13 -5.73 15.85 6.89
N GLU A 14 -5.92 15.06 7.95
CA GLU A 14 -5.06 13.92 8.24
C GLU A 14 -5.38 12.81 7.22
N ARG A 15 -4.61 12.70 6.14
CA ARG A 15 -4.91 11.78 5.00
C ARG A 15 -5.18 10.32 5.38
N TRP A 16 -4.73 9.86 6.55
CA TRP A 16 -5.03 8.54 7.13
C TRP A 16 -6.52 8.31 7.44
N SER A 17 -7.28 9.38 7.65
CA SER A 17 -8.72 9.36 7.90
C SER A 17 -9.58 9.73 6.68
N ASP A 18 -8.97 10.06 5.54
CA ASP A 18 -9.72 10.35 4.31
C ASP A 18 -10.46 9.09 3.78
N PRO A 19 -11.79 9.14 3.61
CA PRO A 19 -12.56 7.99 3.13
C PRO A 19 -12.23 7.59 1.68
N CYS A 20 -11.92 8.54 0.81
CA CYS A 20 -11.54 8.26 -0.57
C CYS A 20 -10.19 7.55 -0.63
N ALA A 21 -9.25 7.94 0.23
CA ALA A 21 -7.99 7.25 0.42
C ALA A 21 -8.23 5.77 0.77
N ARG A 22 -9.08 5.49 1.76
CA ARG A 22 -9.40 4.10 2.14
C ARG A 22 -10.03 3.29 1.00
N LEU A 23 -10.86 3.93 0.17
CA LEU A 23 -11.56 3.27 -0.94
C LEU A 23 -10.63 3.01 -2.14
N THR A 24 -9.76 3.96 -2.48
CA THR A 24 -8.78 3.83 -3.57
C THR A 24 -7.65 2.87 -3.21
N MET A 25 -7.25 2.80 -1.94
CA MET A 25 -6.12 1.96 -1.53
C MET A 25 -6.45 0.45 -1.55
N VAL A 26 -7.72 0.06 -1.67
CA VAL A 26 -8.12 -1.33 -1.94
C VAL A 26 -7.65 -1.81 -3.33
N LEU A 27 -7.29 -0.88 -4.23
CA LEU A 27 -6.68 -1.24 -5.51
C LEU A 27 -5.36 -1.97 -5.34
N TYR A 28 -4.59 -1.72 -4.27
CA TYR A 28 -3.33 -2.39 -4.03
C TYR A 28 -3.47 -3.91 -3.85
N PRO A 29 -4.23 -4.42 -2.86
CA PRO A 29 -4.47 -5.86 -2.77
C PRO A 29 -5.21 -6.38 -4.02
N TRP A 30 -6.06 -5.59 -4.68
CA TRP A 30 -6.68 -6.01 -5.93
C TRP A 30 -5.67 -6.31 -7.05
N HIS A 31 -4.63 -5.49 -7.21
CA HIS A 31 -3.54 -5.70 -8.17
C HIS A 31 -2.75 -6.97 -7.89
N ILE A 32 -2.52 -7.29 -6.61
CA ILE A 32 -1.85 -8.52 -6.19
C ILE A 32 -2.77 -9.72 -6.47
N LEU A 33 -3.97 -9.72 -5.88
CA LEU A 33 -4.86 -10.88 -5.84
C LEU A 33 -5.37 -11.33 -7.22
N ASN A 34 -5.64 -10.39 -8.12
CA ASN A 34 -6.26 -10.72 -9.40
C ASN A 34 -5.22 -10.91 -10.52
N GLY A 35 -3.92 -10.85 -10.21
CA GLY A 35 -2.87 -10.78 -11.22
C GLY A 35 -3.07 -9.62 -12.22
N ARG A 36 -3.91 -8.64 -11.86
CA ARG A 36 -4.30 -7.54 -12.75
C ARG A 36 -3.09 -6.66 -12.97
N HIS A 37 -2.76 -6.48 -14.25
CA HIS A 37 -1.54 -5.81 -14.71
C HIS A 37 -0.24 -6.55 -14.38
N ASN A 38 -0.27 -7.84 -14.00
CA ASN A 38 0.92 -8.60 -13.61
C ASN A 38 1.78 -7.87 -12.56
N PHE A 39 1.12 -7.27 -11.56
CA PHE A 39 1.75 -6.32 -10.65
C PHE A 39 3.01 -6.85 -9.98
N LEU A 40 2.97 -8.07 -9.40
CA LEU A 40 4.13 -8.68 -8.75
C LEU A 40 5.30 -8.84 -9.72
N ARG A 41 5.04 -9.48 -10.88
CA ARG A 41 6.04 -9.68 -11.93
C ARG A 41 6.68 -8.37 -12.38
N ARG A 42 5.86 -7.36 -12.64
CA ARG A 42 6.35 -6.05 -13.10
C ARG A 42 7.09 -5.31 -12.00
N ALA A 43 6.62 -5.36 -10.76
CA ALA A 43 7.35 -4.80 -9.64
C ALA A 43 8.74 -5.43 -9.55
N LEU A 44 8.86 -6.76 -9.68
CA LEU A 44 10.16 -7.45 -9.73
C LEU A 44 11.04 -6.97 -10.88
N LEU A 45 10.52 -6.93 -12.10
CA LEU A 45 11.29 -6.50 -13.29
C LEU A 45 11.79 -5.05 -13.18
N GLY A 46 10.96 -4.15 -12.66
CA GLY A 46 11.29 -2.73 -12.57
C GLY A 46 11.95 -2.29 -11.26
N TYR A 47 12.00 -3.15 -10.23
CA TYR A 47 12.59 -2.80 -8.94
C TYR A 47 14.05 -2.31 -9.03
N PRO A 48 14.91 -2.84 -9.93
CA PRO A 48 16.25 -2.27 -10.13
C PRO A 48 16.26 -0.83 -10.67
N LYS A 49 15.16 -0.36 -11.28
CA LYS A 49 15.01 0.98 -11.87
C LYS A 49 14.23 1.95 -10.99
N ALA A 50 13.41 1.45 -10.07
CA ALA A 50 12.66 2.26 -9.13
C ALA A 50 13.57 3.00 -8.14
N ARG A 51 13.04 4.07 -7.55
CA ARG A 51 13.74 4.79 -6.49
C ARG A 51 13.96 3.88 -5.28
N LYS A 52 15.20 3.88 -4.76
CA LYS A 52 15.58 3.08 -3.57
C LYS A 52 15.84 3.93 -2.33
N ILE A 53 15.90 5.25 -2.49
CA ILE A 53 16.15 6.18 -1.40
C ILE A 53 14.81 6.78 -0.97
N TYR A 54 14.41 6.47 0.25
CA TYR A 54 13.29 7.13 0.90
C TYR A 54 13.61 8.61 1.12
N THR A 55 12.69 9.49 0.69
CA THR A 55 12.89 10.95 0.70
C THR A 55 12.00 11.70 1.68
N CYS A 56 11.14 10.98 2.43
CA CYS A 56 9.99 11.42 3.23
C CYS A 56 8.63 11.32 2.51
N GLN A 57 7.58 11.04 3.27
CA GLN A 57 6.22 10.94 2.75
C GLN A 57 5.60 12.31 2.50
N GLN A 58 4.87 12.41 1.39
CA GLN A 58 4.37 13.66 0.83
C GLN A 58 2.85 13.61 0.68
N GLU A 59 2.19 14.74 0.92
CA GLU A 59 0.75 14.88 0.72
C GLU A 59 0.36 14.65 -0.75
N ALA A 60 1.08 15.26 -1.70
CA ALA A 60 0.66 15.27 -3.11
C ALA A 60 0.91 13.95 -3.86
N ASP A 61 1.74 13.06 -3.31
CA ASP A 61 2.04 11.77 -3.94
C ASP A 61 0.82 10.84 -4.00
N PHE A 62 -0.23 11.13 -3.23
CA PHE A 62 -1.47 10.35 -3.18
C PHE A 62 -2.57 10.92 -4.09
N GLY A 63 -2.54 12.23 -4.35
CA GLY A 63 -3.57 12.97 -5.07
C GLY A 63 -3.49 14.46 -4.79
N GLU A 64 -4.39 15.24 -5.38
CA GLU A 64 -4.34 16.69 -5.30
C GLU A 64 -4.34 17.22 -3.85
N THR A 65 -3.51 18.23 -3.58
CA THR A 65 -3.37 18.85 -2.25
C THR A 65 -4.27 20.06 -2.14
N PHE A 66 -5.00 20.14 -1.03
CA PHE A 66 -5.91 21.24 -0.74
C PHE A 66 -5.41 22.06 0.45
N ASP A 67 -5.68 23.36 0.44
CA ASP A 67 -5.54 24.20 1.64
C ASP A 67 -6.76 24.09 2.56
N SER A 68 -6.73 24.83 3.67
CA SER A 68 -7.82 24.89 4.64
C SER A 68 -9.12 25.47 4.07
N GLU A 69 -9.07 26.10 2.89
CA GLU A 69 -10.23 26.63 2.18
C GLU A 69 -10.66 25.71 1.02
N TYR A 70 -10.14 24.47 0.98
CA TYR A 70 -10.41 23.47 -0.06
C TYR A 70 -10.00 23.90 -1.47
N ARG A 71 -8.97 24.75 -1.61
CA ARG A 71 -8.40 25.10 -2.91
C ARG A 71 -7.16 24.26 -3.20
N THR A 72 -7.03 23.88 -4.46
CA THR A 72 -5.87 23.11 -4.92
C THR A 72 -4.65 24.02 -4.89
N THR A 73 -3.58 23.58 -4.23
CA THR A 73 -2.41 24.46 -4.00
C THR A 73 -1.33 24.25 -5.04
N GLY A 74 -1.29 23.09 -5.70
CA GLY A 74 -0.19 22.69 -6.59
C GLY A 74 1.14 22.46 -5.87
N PHE A 75 1.17 22.58 -4.54
CA PHE A 75 2.35 22.38 -3.70
C PHE A 75 2.17 21.14 -2.82
N SER A 76 3.18 20.28 -2.80
CA SER A 76 3.25 19.17 -1.84
C SER A 76 3.97 19.61 -0.58
N ARG A 77 3.46 19.16 0.57
CA ARG A 77 4.12 19.29 1.87
C ARG A 77 4.44 17.90 2.42
N PRO A 78 5.45 17.78 3.31
CA PRO A 78 5.63 16.56 4.09
C PRO A 78 4.36 16.23 4.87
N LEU A 79 4.03 14.95 4.99
CA LEU A 79 2.96 14.51 5.90
C LEU A 79 3.29 14.95 7.33
N GLN A 80 2.29 15.39 8.08
CA GLN A 80 2.45 15.81 9.48
C GLN A 80 2.84 14.64 10.40
N ASN A 81 2.28 13.46 10.15
CA ASN A 81 2.57 12.22 10.88
C ASN A 81 3.05 11.14 9.90
N PRO A 82 4.28 11.25 9.36
CA PRO A 82 4.84 10.23 8.49
C PRO A 82 5.30 9.03 9.31
N CYS A 83 5.23 7.83 8.74
CA CYS A 83 5.90 6.68 9.34
C CYS A 83 7.41 6.76 9.17
N ASN A 84 8.14 5.92 9.89
CA ASN A 84 9.60 5.83 9.82
C ASN A 84 10.16 5.34 8.47
N GLY A 85 9.30 4.91 7.53
CA GLY A 85 9.71 4.42 6.22
C GLY A 85 10.45 3.07 6.24
N HIS A 86 10.45 2.35 7.36
CA HIS A 86 11.06 1.02 7.45
C HIS A 86 10.09 -0.07 7.00
N VAL A 87 10.64 -1.21 6.59
CA VAL A 87 9.88 -2.43 6.23
C VAL A 87 8.96 -2.87 7.38
N TYR A 88 9.47 -2.77 8.61
CA TYR A 88 8.68 -2.88 9.83
C TYR A 88 8.35 -1.48 10.32
N CYS A 89 7.19 -0.98 9.88
CA CYS A 89 6.70 0.35 10.17
C CYS A 89 6.38 0.52 11.66
N ASP A 90 6.80 1.64 12.25
CA ASP A 90 6.52 2.01 13.64
C ASP A 90 5.03 2.20 13.92
N HIS A 91 4.31 2.87 13.03
CA HIS A 91 2.86 3.04 13.17
C HIS A 91 2.14 1.68 13.16
N VAL A 92 2.57 0.77 12.27
CA VAL A 92 2.00 -0.59 12.21
C VAL A 92 2.37 -1.38 13.46
N GLN A 93 3.61 -1.31 13.93
CA GLN A 93 4.04 -1.99 15.16
C GLN A 93 3.23 -1.51 16.38
N GLN A 94 3.02 -0.20 16.52
CA GLN A 94 2.17 0.35 17.59
C GLN A 94 0.72 -0.11 17.45
N HIS A 95 0.19 -0.08 16.22
CA HIS A 95 -1.16 -0.57 15.94
C HIS A 95 -1.29 -2.06 16.30
N LEU A 96 -0.35 -2.90 15.90
CA LEU A 96 -0.34 -4.34 16.23
C LEU A 96 -0.16 -4.60 17.72
N GLN A 97 0.58 -3.77 18.46
CA GLN A 97 0.68 -3.91 19.93
C GLN A 97 -0.66 -3.64 20.63
N SER A 98 -1.51 -2.78 20.04
CA SER A 98 -2.85 -2.50 20.57
C SER A 98 -3.87 -3.62 20.29
N TRP A 99 -3.53 -4.59 19.45
CA TRP A 99 -4.41 -5.69 19.04
C TRP A 99 -3.74 -7.06 19.20
N SER A 100 -4.33 -7.97 19.97
CA SER A 100 -3.73 -9.29 20.21
C SER A 100 -3.88 -10.29 19.06
N ASP A 101 -4.51 -9.92 17.94
CA ASP A 101 -4.81 -10.85 16.85
C ASP A 101 -3.67 -10.95 15.83
N THR A 102 -3.13 -12.16 15.69
CA THR A 102 -2.02 -12.46 14.79
C THR A 102 -2.37 -12.30 13.31
N SER A 103 -3.65 -12.37 12.92
CA SER A 103 -4.04 -12.21 11.51
C SER A 103 -3.72 -10.82 10.97
N LEU A 104 -3.72 -9.79 11.83
CA LEU A 104 -3.32 -8.42 11.45
C LEU A 104 -1.81 -8.35 11.14
N SER A 105 -0.97 -9.02 11.95
CA SER A 105 0.47 -9.09 11.66
C SER A 105 0.76 -9.89 10.39
N THR A 106 0.02 -10.97 10.15
CA THR A 106 0.13 -11.78 8.94
C THR A 106 -0.34 -10.98 7.72
N LEU A 107 -1.40 -10.18 7.86
CA LEU A 107 -1.92 -9.33 6.81
C LEU A 107 -0.87 -8.28 6.40
N TRP A 108 -0.27 -7.60 7.38
CA TRP A 108 0.83 -6.67 7.11
C TRP A 108 1.99 -7.34 6.37
N TRP A 109 2.39 -8.53 6.81
CA TRP A 109 3.49 -9.28 6.20
C TRP A 109 3.26 -9.51 4.69
N PHE A 110 2.10 -10.03 4.33
CA PHE A 110 1.75 -10.33 2.93
C PHE A 110 1.41 -9.09 2.10
N LEU A 111 1.12 -7.94 2.74
CA LEU A 111 0.91 -6.68 2.06
C LEU A 111 2.19 -5.86 1.87
N SER A 112 3.28 -6.10 2.59
CA SER A 112 4.45 -5.21 2.51
C SER A 112 5.79 -5.96 2.52
N PRO A 113 6.30 -6.50 3.64
CA PRO A 113 7.58 -7.19 3.66
C PRO A 113 7.73 -8.30 2.60
N ALA A 114 6.73 -9.18 2.46
CA ALA A 114 6.82 -10.32 1.55
C ALA A 114 6.87 -9.89 0.07
N VAL A 115 6.02 -8.91 -0.30
CA VAL A 115 5.99 -8.35 -1.66
C VAL A 115 7.29 -7.63 -1.99
N LEU A 116 7.83 -6.88 -1.03
CA LEU A 116 9.11 -6.19 -1.20
C LEU A 116 10.27 -7.18 -1.36
N GLN A 117 10.31 -8.24 -0.55
CA GLN A 117 11.33 -9.28 -0.65
C GLN A 117 11.29 -9.97 -2.01
N TYR A 118 10.09 -10.29 -2.50
CA TYR A 118 9.90 -10.84 -3.83
C TYR A 118 10.41 -9.89 -4.92
N ALA A 119 9.99 -8.62 -4.91
CA ALA A 119 10.45 -7.65 -5.90
C ALA A 119 11.98 -7.43 -5.86
N ALA A 120 12.57 -7.48 -4.66
CA ALA A 120 14.01 -7.32 -4.45
C ALA A 120 14.84 -8.55 -4.81
N SER A 121 14.25 -9.75 -4.89
CA SER A 121 14.97 -10.98 -5.22
C SER A 121 15.54 -10.93 -6.64
N GLY A 122 14.84 -10.26 -7.57
CA GLY A 122 15.22 -10.17 -8.98
C GLY A 122 15.06 -11.48 -9.76
N SER A 123 14.58 -12.54 -9.12
CA SER A 123 14.39 -13.87 -9.71
C SER A 123 12.91 -14.17 -9.90
N ILE A 124 12.53 -14.44 -11.14
CA ILE A 124 11.17 -14.84 -11.47
C ILE A 124 10.90 -16.24 -10.89
N GLU A 125 10.02 -16.30 -9.89
CA GLU A 125 9.55 -17.53 -9.26
C GLU A 125 8.02 -17.55 -9.23
N GLU A 126 7.40 -18.30 -10.14
CA GLU A 126 5.93 -18.36 -10.28
C GLU A 126 5.24 -18.95 -9.07
N GLU A 127 5.84 -19.98 -8.46
CA GLU A 127 5.33 -20.59 -7.24
C GLU A 127 5.26 -19.58 -6.09
N MET A 128 6.26 -18.68 -6.01
CA MET A 128 6.27 -17.60 -5.01
C MET A 128 5.19 -16.56 -5.31
N GLU A 129 4.99 -16.16 -6.57
CA GLU A 129 3.89 -15.25 -6.94
C GLU A 129 2.54 -15.84 -6.54
N GLN A 130 2.31 -17.12 -6.85
CA GLN A 130 1.08 -17.82 -6.49
C GLN A 130 0.91 -17.92 -4.97
N HIS A 131 1.99 -18.26 -4.24
CA HIS A 131 1.97 -18.32 -2.79
C HIS A 131 1.58 -16.97 -2.16
N LEU A 132 2.16 -15.86 -2.64
CA LEU A 132 1.82 -14.53 -2.15
C LEU A 132 0.35 -14.19 -2.38
N VAL A 133 -0.19 -14.51 -3.56
CA VAL A 133 -1.61 -14.29 -3.89
C VAL A 133 -2.53 -15.11 -3.00
N GLU A 134 -2.26 -16.40 -2.86
CA GLU A 134 -3.09 -17.32 -2.08
C GLU A 134 -3.09 -16.95 -0.59
N GLN A 135 -1.92 -16.71 -0.02
CA GLN A 135 -1.80 -16.37 1.40
C GLN A 135 -2.42 -15.01 1.72
N LEU A 136 -2.25 -14.01 0.86
CA LEU A 136 -2.92 -12.72 1.03
C LEU A 136 -4.44 -12.89 1.01
N SER A 137 -4.97 -13.68 0.07
CA SER A 137 -6.40 -13.96 -0.05
C SER A 137 -6.98 -14.61 1.22
N VAL A 138 -6.33 -15.68 1.70
CA VAL A 138 -6.73 -16.38 2.93
C VAL A 138 -6.64 -15.46 4.14
N THR A 139 -5.60 -14.63 4.22
CA THR A 139 -5.40 -13.73 5.35
C THR A 139 -6.44 -12.61 5.40
N ILE A 140 -6.81 -12.05 4.24
CA ILE A 140 -7.91 -11.08 4.13
C ILE A 140 -9.23 -11.73 4.57
N ALA A 141 -9.55 -12.91 4.04
CA ALA A 141 -10.77 -13.64 4.41
C ALA A 141 -10.82 -13.97 5.91
N THR A 142 -9.69 -14.38 6.49
CA THR A 142 -9.56 -14.69 7.92
C THR A 142 -9.70 -13.44 8.78
N THR A 143 -9.10 -12.33 8.40
CA THR A 143 -9.21 -11.06 9.15
C THR A 143 -10.63 -10.52 9.08
N TYR A 144 -11.27 -10.63 7.90
CA TYR A 144 -12.66 -10.26 7.70
C TYR A 144 -13.63 -11.13 8.52
N SER A 145 -13.45 -12.45 8.56
CA SER A 145 -14.33 -13.36 9.30
C SER A 145 -14.31 -13.13 10.82
N LYS A 146 -13.23 -12.53 11.33
CA LYS A 146 -13.08 -12.10 12.72
C LYS A 146 -13.71 -10.74 13.04
N GLY A 147 -14.27 -10.06 12.03
CA GLY A 147 -14.91 -8.74 12.19
C GLY A 147 -13.93 -7.56 12.30
N LEU A 148 -12.64 -7.77 12.01
CA LEU A 148 -11.57 -6.75 12.11
C LEU A 148 -11.51 -5.84 10.87
N VAL A 149 -12.67 -5.37 10.40
CA VAL A 149 -12.81 -4.67 9.11
C VAL A 149 -12.11 -3.31 9.13
N SER A 150 -12.20 -2.59 10.24
CA SER A 150 -11.59 -1.27 10.39
C SER A 150 -10.07 -1.36 10.40
N GLU A 151 -9.53 -2.32 11.14
CA GLU A 151 -8.10 -2.60 11.30
C GLU A 151 -7.52 -3.11 9.99
N MET A 152 -8.22 -4.03 9.33
CA MET A 152 -7.88 -4.51 7.98
C MET A 152 -7.82 -3.36 6.97
N SER A 153 -8.83 -2.49 6.96
CA SER A 153 -8.88 -1.35 6.04
C SER A 153 -7.75 -0.36 6.29
N TRP A 154 -7.43 -0.10 7.56
CA TRP A 154 -6.31 0.74 7.94
C TRP A 154 -4.97 0.15 7.47
N LEU A 155 -4.74 -1.16 7.69
CA LEU A 155 -3.52 -1.84 7.24
C LEU A 155 -3.38 -1.85 5.71
N ILE A 156 -4.46 -2.10 4.97
CA ILE A 156 -4.46 -2.08 3.50
C ILE A 156 -4.11 -0.67 3.00
N ALA A 157 -4.72 0.36 3.56
CA ALA A 157 -4.42 1.74 3.21
C ALA A 157 -2.95 2.08 3.49
N HIS A 158 -2.46 1.68 4.66
CA HIS A 158 -1.08 1.93 5.07
C HIS A 158 -0.07 1.19 4.19
N ALA A 159 -0.34 -0.07 3.84
CA ALA A 159 0.54 -0.84 2.97
C ALA A 159 0.59 -0.30 1.53
N CYS A 160 -0.56 0.14 1.00
CA CYS A 160 -0.59 0.80 -0.31
C CYS A 160 0.25 2.09 -0.30
N GLN A 161 0.21 2.86 0.77
CA GLN A 161 1.09 4.03 0.93
C GLN A 161 2.57 3.64 0.99
N HIS A 162 2.91 2.55 1.66
CA HIS A 162 4.27 2.00 1.60
C HIS A 162 4.67 1.62 0.18
N ALA A 163 3.79 0.94 -0.56
CA ALA A 163 4.03 0.58 -1.95
C ALA A 163 4.22 1.81 -2.86
N LEU A 164 3.64 2.96 -2.52
CA LEU A 164 3.72 4.19 -3.30
C LEU A 164 4.96 5.04 -2.98
N GLN A 165 5.18 5.36 -1.70
CA GLN A 165 6.13 6.41 -1.29
C GLN A 165 7.36 5.89 -0.52
N VAL A 166 7.28 4.67 0.02
CA VAL A 166 8.34 4.11 0.88
C VAL A 166 9.18 3.10 0.11
N ASN A 167 8.52 2.09 -0.45
CA ASN A 167 9.12 0.97 -1.13
C ASN A 167 9.09 1.11 -2.66
N TYR A 168 8.38 2.12 -3.18
CA TYR A 168 8.28 2.44 -4.61
C TYR A 168 7.88 1.25 -5.51
N LEU A 169 7.06 0.33 -4.99
CA LEU A 169 6.56 -0.85 -5.71
C LEU A 169 5.64 -0.47 -6.88
N PHE A 170 4.86 0.61 -6.77
CA PHE A 170 4.07 1.11 -7.90
C PHE A 170 4.96 1.66 -9.02
N GLU A 171 5.99 2.45 -8.68
CA GLU A 171 6.98 2.94 -9.64
C GLU A 171 7.76 1.76 -10.26
N ALA A 172 8.12 0.76 -9.46
CA ALA A 172 8.73 -0.47 -9.93
C ALA A 172 7.81 -1.20 -10.93
N ALA A 173 6.53 -1.36 -10.63
CA ALA A 173 5.58 -1.98 -11.54
C ALA A 173 5.40 -1.18 -12.84
N MET A 174 5.47 0.16 -12.79
CA MET A 174 5.48 1.00 -13.98
C MET A 174 6.72 0.76 -14.84
N PHE A 175 7.92 0.80 -14.27
CA PHE A 175 9.15 0.49 -15.03
C PHE A 175 9.14 -0.94 -15.56
N GLY A 176 8.68 -1.89 -14.75
CA GLY A 176 8.53 -3.28 -15.17
C GLY A 176 7.60 -3.45 -16.35
N SER A 177 6.55 -2.64 -16.47
CA SER A 177 5.68 -2.65 -17.66
C SER A 177 6.38 -2.23 -18.95
N LEU A 178 7.45 -1.43 -18.86
CA LEU A 178 8.28 -1.01 -19.99
C LEU A 178 9.36 -2.06 -20.31
N LEU A 179 9.79 -2.82 -19.30
CA LEU A 179 10.82 -3.87 -19.41
C LEU A 179 10.24 -5.24 -19.74
N ASP A 180 8.93 -5.39 -19.60
CA ASP A 180 8.13 -6.52 -20.04
C ASP A 180 8.24 -6.61 -21.57
N ASP A 181 8.95 -7.63 -22.05
CA ASP A 181 9.28 -7.88 -23.46
C ASP A 181 8.10 -8.44 -24.27
N GLY A 182 6.89 -8.30 -23.75
CA GLY A 182 5.66 -8.83 -24.33
C GLY A 182 5.33 -10.26 -23.86
N ASN A 183 6.19 -10.92 -23.08
CA ASN A 183 5.89 -12.24 -22.53
C ASN A 183 4.75 -12.22 -21.48
N LEU A 184 4.33 -11.05 -21.01
CA LEU A 184 3.11 -10.90 -20.21
C LEU A 184 1.91 -10.32 -20.99
N GLN A 185 2.05 -10.10 -22.31
CA GLN A 185 0.89 -9.84 -23.18
C GLN A 185 0.02 -11.11 -23.24
N GLY A 186 -1.29 -10.95 -23.07
CA GLY A 186 -2.27 -12.04 -23.22
C GLY A 186 -2.96 -12.51 -21.94
N LYS A 187 -2.49 -12.17 -20.72
CA LYS A 187 -3.26 -12.44 -19.47
C LYS A 187 -4.41 -11.45 -19.22
N LEU A 188 -4.60 -10.47 -20.12
CA LEU A 188 -5.76 -9.56 -20.10
C LEU A 188 -6.90 -10.02 -21.01
N ASP A 189 -6.66 -11.01 -21.88
CA ASP A 189 -7.72 -11.68 -22.63
C ASP A 189 -8.12 -12.93 -21.86
N ARG A 190 -9.31 -12.86 -21.26
CA ARG A 190 -9.97 -14.01 -20.64
C ARG A 190 -10.12 -15.11 -21.69
N GLY A 191 -9.41 -16.23 -21.49
CA GLY A 191 -9.78 -17.55 -21.99
C GLY A 191 -10.30 -18.38 -20.83
#